data_AF-A0A164E704-F1
#
_entry.id   AF-A0A164E704-F1
#
_cell.length_a   1.000
_cell.length_b   1.000
_cell.length_c   1.000
_cell.angle_alpha   90.00
_cell.angle_beta   90.00
_cell.angle_gamma   90.00
#
_symmetry.space_group_name_H-M   'P 1'
#
loop_
_entity.id
_entity.type
_entity.pdbx_description
1 polymer ?
#
loop_
_entity_poly.entity_id
_entity_poly.type
_entity_poly.pdbx_seq_one_letter_code
_entity_poly.pdbx_strand_id
1 'polypeptide(L)'
;MAVCCVVGCGRKYKRNDKDNNPKFYSIPIVNPYDPLTQLRRNEWLKRLNLSESSVTPKIKVCCAHFESGGPSYHLMKKDVDWAPNKNLEPQSKGEAVAQ
;
A
#
# COMPACT_ATOMS: atom_id res chain seq x y z
N MET A 1 5.30 -8.03 14.14
CA MET A 1 5.29 -6.56 13.97
C MET A 1 5.01 -6.27 12.50
N ALA A 2 4.08 -5.36 12.19
CA ALA A 2 3.81 -4.98 10.81
C ALA A 2 4.80 -3.89 10.36
N VAL A 3 5.37 -4.03 9.17
CA VAL A 3 6.27 -3.05 8.55
C VAL A 3 5.73 -2.77 7.15
N CYS A 4 5.79 -1.52 6.71
CA CYS A 4 5.38 -1.16 5.36
C CYS A 4 6.32 -1.83 4.34
N CYS A 5 5.77 -2.41 3.27
CA CYS A 5 6.57 -3.03 2.21
C CYS A 5 7.01 -2.06 1.11
N VAL A 6 6.50 -0.83 1.10
CA VAL A 6 6.91 0.18 0.13
C VAL A 6 8.38 0.52 0.34
N VAL A 7 9.17 0.47 -0.73
CA VAL A 7 10.60 0.76 -0.69
C VAL A 7 10.82 2.19 -0.19
N GLY A 8 11.68 2.36 0.80
CA GLY A 8 11.93 3.65 1.45
C GLY A 8 10.93 4.05 2.55
N CYS A 9 9.85 3.28 2.76
CA CYS A 9 8.91 3.55 3.84
C CYS A 9 9.36 2.91 5.17
N GLY A 10 9.89 3.72 6.08
CA GLY A 10 10.33 3.28 7.42
C GLY A 10 9.19 3.07 8.44
N ARG A 11 7.91 3.21 8.04
CA ARG A 11 6.77 3.11 8.96
C ARG A 11 6.56 1.66 9.39
N LYS A 12 6.56 1.46 10.71
CA LYS A 12 6.35 0.16 11.37
C LYS A 12 5.45 0.32 12.58
N TYR A 13 4.73 -0.76 12.90
CA TYR A 13 3.92 -0.85 14.09
C TYR A 13 4.81 -0.78 15.35
N LYS A 14 4.55 0.17 16.23
CA LYS A 14 5.22 0.36 17.51
C LYS A 14 4.33 -0.18 18.63
N ARG A 15 4.77 -1.24 19.31
CA ARG A 15 3.98 -1.87 20.38
C ARG A 15 3.67 -0.93 21.55
N ASN A 16 4.58 0.01 21.82
CA ASN A 16 4.48 0.95 22.95
C ASN A 16 3.69 2.22 22.63
N ASP A 17 3.20 2.38 21.39
CA ASP A 17 2.55 3.61 20.93
C ASP A 17 1.27 3.26 20.17
N LYS A 18 0.26 2.78 20.92
CA LYS A 18 -1.00 2.29 20.32
C LYS A 18 -1.79 3.40 19.61
N ASP A 19 -1.72 4.62 20.12
CA ASP A 19 -2.55 5.73 19.65
C ASP A 19 -2.04 6.32 18.32
N ASN A 20 -0.72 6.44 18.13
CA ASN A 20 -0.15 6.97 16.88
C ASN A 20 0.28 5.88 15.89
N ASN A 21 -0.15 4.64 16.09
CA ASN A 21 0.21 3.58 15.16
C ASN A 21 -0.46 3.78 13.80
N PRO A 22 0.31 3.79 12.70
CA PRO A 22 -0.28 3.89 11.38
C PRO A 22 -1.13 2.64 11.09
N LYS A 23 -2.23 2.83 10.37
CA LYS A 23 -3.03 1.71 9.87
C LYS A 23 -2.24 0.96 8.81
N PHE A 24 -2.33 -0.36 8.83
CA PHE A 24 -1.65 -1.26 7.90
C PHE A 24 -2.68 -2.11 7.16
N TYR A 25 -2.58 -2.15 5.84
CA TYR A 25 -3.47 -2.86 4.95
C TYR A 25 -2.74 -4.01 4.27
N SER A 26 -3.41 -5.16 4.17
CA SER A 26 -2.90 -6.32 3.44
C SER A 26 -3.05 -6.14 1.93
N ILE A 27 -2.17 -6.80 1.17
CA ILE A 27 -2.38 -6.98 -0.26
C ILE A 27 -3.75 -7.67 -0.49
N PRO A 28 -4.59 -7.21 -1.44
CA PRO A 28 -5.87 -7.80 -1.74
C PRO A 28 -5.78 -9.31 -1.99
N ILE A 29 -6.74 -10.04 -1.44
CA ILE A 29 -6.93 -11.47 -1.67
C ILE A 29 -7.69 -11.63 -2.99
N VAL A 30 -7.25 -12.56 -3.82
CA VAL A 30 -7.97 -12.94 -5.05
C VAL A 30 -9.15 -13.82 -4.67
N ASN A 31 -10.33 -13.41 -5.11
CA ASN A 31 -11.49 -14.27 -5.17
C ASN A 31 -11.64 -14.81 -6.61
N PRO A 32 -11.60 -16.14 -6.85
CA PRO A 32 -11.74 -16.70 -8.19
C PRO A 32 -13.09 -16.38 -8.85
N TYR A 33 -14.12 -16.06 -8.08
CA TYR A 33 -15.45 -15.69 -8.59
C TYR A 33 -15.60 -14.20 -8.89
N ASP A 34 -14.63 -13.37 -8.49
CA ASP A 34 -14.68 -11.92 -8.69
C ASP A 34 -13.43 -11.42 -9.43
N PRO A 35 -13.53 -11.15 -10.74
CA PRO A 35 -12.40 -10.70 -11.55
C PRO A 35 -11.87 -9.31 -11.10
N LEU A 36 -12.68 -8.50 -10.41
CA LEU A 36 -12.22 -7.20 -9.91
C LEU A 36 -11.16 -7.37 -8.82
N THR A 37 -11.25 -8.43 -8.01
CA THR A 37 -10.24 -8.70 -6.99
C THR A 37 -8.89 -9.07 -7.59
N GLN A 38 -8.88 -9.81 -8.70
CA GLN A 38 -7.66 -10.13 -9.47
C GLN A 38 -7.04 -8.87 -10.05
N LEU A 39 -7.85 -8.05 -10.74
CA LEU A 39 -7.39 -6.80 -11.32
C LEU A 39 -6.83 -5.86 -10.25
N ARG A 40 -7.53 -5.76 -9.11
CA ARG A 40 -7.10 -4.94 -7.98
C ARG A 40 -5.76 -5.40 -7.43
N ARG A 41 -5.59 -6.70 -7.23
CA ARG A 41 -4.33 -7.25 -6.75
C ARG A 41 -3.20 -6.97 -7.74
N ASN A 42 -3.42 -7.22 -9.03
CA ASN A 42 -2.41 -6.96 -10.06
C ASN A 42 -1.98 -5.49 -10.08
N GLU A 43 -2.93 -4.56 -9.95
CA GLU A 43 -2.63 -3.12 -9.86
C GLU A 43 -1.80 -2.78 -8.60
N TRP A 44 -2.14 -3.37 -7.44
CA TRP A 44 -1.33 -3.20 -6.23
C TRP A 44 0.10 -3.70 -6.43
N LEU A 45 0.27 -4.89 -6.99
CA LEU A 45 1.59 -5.48 -7.20
C LEU A 45 2.42 -4.64 -8.17
N LYS A 46 1.82 -4.17 -9.26
CA LYS A 46 2.45 -3.27 -10.22
C LYS A 46 2.93 -1.98 -9.56
N ARG A 47 2.07 -1.31 -8.79
CA ARG A 47 2.38 -0.03 -8.14
C ARG A 47 3.39 -0.15 -7.00
N LEU A 48 3.39 -1.28 -6.30
CA LEU A 48 4.34 -1.57 -5.22
C LEU A 48 5.64 -2.18 -5.74
N ASN A 49 5.75 -2.42 -7.05
CA ASN A 49 6.85 -3.13 -7.68
C ASN A 49 7.15 -4.49 -7.00
N LEU A 50 6.09 -5.24 -6.67
CA LEU A 50 6.14 -6.55 -6.04
C LEU A 50 5.79 -7.64 -7.04
N SER A 51 6.45 -8.79 -6.95
CA SER A 51 6.05 -10.01 -7.65
C SER A 51 5.05 -10.82 -6.81
N GLU A 52 4.16 -11.56 -7.47
CA GLU A 52 3.19 -12.47 -6.84
C GLU A 52 3.85 -13.42 -5.83
N SER A 53 5.02 -13.98 -6.19
CA SER A 53 5.80 -14.91 -5.37
C SER A 53 6.39 -14.26 -4.11
N SER A 54 6.58 -12.94 -4.10
CA SER A 54 7.06 -12.20 -2.94
C SER A 54 5.95 -11.90 -1.92
N VAL A 55 4.68 -12.03 -2.32
CA VAL A 55 3.54 -11.66 -1.47
C VAL A 55 3.37 -12.67 -0.35
N THR A 56 3.65 -12.23 0.88
CA THR A 56 3.38 -13.02 2.09
C THR A 56 2.34 -12.32 2.97
N PRO A 57 1.68 -13.03 3.90
CA PRO A 57 0.73 -12.41 4.85
C PRO A 57 1.35 -11.32 5.73
N LYS A 58 2.69 -11.28 5.81
CA LYS A 58 3.46 -10.28 6.57
C LYS A 58 3.63 -8.97 5.80
N ILE A 59 3.46 -8.97 4.47
CA ILE A 59 3.52 -7.78 3.63
C ILE A 59 2.29 -6.90 3.91
N LYS A 60 2.56 -5.66 4.30
CA LYS A 60 1.54 -4.66 4.61
C LYS A 60 1.91 -3.33 3.97
N VAL A 61 0.90 -2.55 3.61
CA VAL A 61 1.05 -1.17 3.13
C VAL A 61 0.45 -0.25 4.18
N CYS A 62 1.16 0.79 4.60
CA CYS A 62 0.64 1.73 5.59
C CYS A 62 -0.32 2.75 4.97
N CYS A 63 -1.16 3.37 5.80
CA CYS A 63 -2.14 4.39 5.39
C CYS A 63 -1.56 5.56 4.58
N ALA A 64 -0.28 5.89 4.75
CA ALA A 64 0.36 7.03 4.08
C ALA A 64 0.44 6.91 2.55
N HIS A 65 0.23 5.71 2.01
CA HIS A 65 0.28 5.45 0.56
C HIS A 65 -1.07 5.59 -0.14
N PHE A 66 -2.08 6.07 0.60
CA PHE A 66 -3.43 6.35 0.14
C PHE A 66 -3.77 7.80 0.48
N GLU A 67 -4.50 8.48 -0.39
CA GLU A 67 -4.95 9.86 -0.21
C GLU A 67 -5.89 9.98 0.98
N SER A 68 -6.85 9.06 1.09
CA SER A 68 -7.85 9.00 2.16
C SER A 68 -7.35 8.23 3.39
N GLY A 69 -6.08 7.83 3.42
CA GLY A 69 -5.49 7.07 4.52
C GLY A 69 -5.82 5.57 4.51
N GLY A 70 -6.43 5.05 3.45
CA GLY A 70 -6.65 3.63 3.27
C GLY A 70 -7.22 3.28 1.91
N PRO A 71 -7.26 1.99 1.56
CA PRO A 71 -7.74 1.55 0.27
C PRO A 71 -9.27 1.56 0.19
N SER A 72 -9.80 2.05 -0.93
CA SER A 72 -11.24 2.14 -1.19
C SER A 72 -11.92 0.78 -1.38
N TYR A 73 -13.25 0.76 -1.51
CA TYR A 73 -13.97 -0.49 -1.70
C TYR A 73 -13.60 -1.16 -3.03
N HIS A 74 -13.53 -2.49 -3.06
CA HIS A 74 -12.99 -3.22 -4.21
C HIS A 74 -13.81 -3.04 -5.51
N LEU A 75 -15.12 -2.76 -5.40
CA LEU A 75 -15.97 -2.44 -6.56
C LEU A 75 -15.74 -1.03 -7.10
N MET A 76 -15.14 -0.12 -6.32
CA MET A 76 -14.91 1.28 -6.70
C MET A 76 -13.62 1.44 -7.53
N LYS A 77 -13.56 0.80 -8.70
CA LYS A 77 -12.36 0.80 -9.57
C LYS A 77 -11.88 2.19 -9.99
N LYS A 78 -12.81 3.15 -10.11
CA LYS A 78 -12.51 4.53 -10.52
C LYS A 78 -11.92 5.39 -9.39
N ASP A 79 -11.92 4.87 -8.16
CA ASP A 79 -11.43 5.59 -7.00
C ASP A 79 -9.88 5.63 -7.00
N VAL A 80 -9.32 6.77 -6.63
CA VAL A 80 -7.86 6.96 -6.62
C VAL A 80 -7.17 6.05 -5.59
N ASP A 81 -7.84 5.78 -4.48
CA ASP A 81 -7.40 4.90 -3.40
C ASP A 81 -7.79 3.44 -3.63
N TRP A 82 -8.31 3.08 -4.80
CA TRP A 82 -8.55 1.68 -5.15
C TRP A 82 -7.26 0.84 -5.06
N ALA A 83 -6.13 1.47 -5.37
CA ALA A 83 -4.77 0.98 -5.17
C ALA A 83 -3.86 2.07 -4.56
N PRO A 84 -2.73 1.70 -3.92
CA PRO A 84 -1.77 2.67 -3.39
C PRO A 84 -1.38 3.65 -4.50
N ASN A 85 -1.34 4.95 -4.22
CA ASN A 85 -1.06 5.98 -5.22
C ASN A 85 -0.04 7.02 -4.73
N LYS A 86 0.20 7.09 -3.41
CA LYS A 86 1.08 8.09 -2.80
C LYS A 86 2.42 7.52 -2.34
N ASN A 87 3.48 8.29 -2.55
CA ASN A 87 4.81 8.06 -1.98
C ASN A 87 5.33 6.62 -2.18
N LEU A 88 5.15 6.09 -3.38
CA LEU A 88 5.49 4.72 -3.77
C LEU A 88 6.93 4.59 -4.27
N GLU A 89 7.50 5.68 -4.72
CA GLU A 89 8.88 5.74 -5.15
C GLU A 89 9.79 5.91 -3.95
N PRO A 90 10.99 5.30 -3.96
CA PRO A 90 12.01 5.63 -2.99
C PRO A 90 12.25 7.13 -3.11
N GLN A 91 12.03 7.88 -2.03
CA GLN A 91 12.36 9.29 -2.02
C GLN A 91 13.87 9.40 -2.21
N SER A 92 14.30 9.60 -3.46
CA SER A 92 15.59 10.15 -3.80
C SER A 92 15.72 11.42 -2.98
N LYS A 93 16.57 11.41 -1.96
CA LYS A 93 16.92 12.65 -1.26
C LYS A 93 17.51 13.58 -2.32
N GLY A 94 16.75 14.60 -2.70
CA GLY A 94 17.23 15.68 -3.56
C GLY A 94 16.36 15.88 -4.79
N GLU A 95 15.33 16.71 -4.65
CA GLU A 95 15.21 17.85 -5.55
C GLU A 95 14.50 18.95 -4.76
N ALA A 96 15.30 19.85 -4.20
CA ALA A 96 14.83 21.19 -3.95
C ALA A 96 14.63 21.82 -5.34
N VAL A 97 13.39 22.14 -5.71
CA VAL A 97 13.19 23.24 -6.64
C VAL A 97 12.38 24.29 -5.90
N ALA A 98 13.12 25.32 -5.53
CA ALA A 98 12.61 26.59 -5.06
C ALA A 98 11.80 27.25 -6.18
N GLN A 99 10.78 28.00 -5.73
CA GLN A 99 10.20 29.24 -6.26
C GLN A 99 10.55 29.64 -7.69
#